data_AF-A0A1W6UAZ2-F1
#
_entry.id   AF-A0A1W6UAZ2-F1
#
_cell.length_a   1.000
_cell.length_b   1.000
_cell.length_c   1.000
_cell.angle_alpha   90.00
_cell.angle_beta   90.00
_cell.angle_gamma   90.00
#
_symmetry.space_group_name_H-M   'P 1'
#
loop_
_entity.id
_entity.type
_entity.pdbx_description
1 polymer ?
#
loop_
_entity_poly.entity_id
_entity_poly.type
_entity_poly.pdbx_seq_one_letter_code
_entity_poly.pdbx_strand_id
1 'polypeptide(L)'
;MSVMNEFALRLMKCARAYEEFINKKLLSKQSINSDEIASILKEAKFNFPELRDSKIGSKLETIELELFNKVLFNIMLKFGFRVPESHKDNTSSIYIRR
;
A
#
# COMPACT_ATOMS: atom_id res chain seq x y z
N MET A 1 4.88 -30.66 -3.87
CA MET A 1 5.14 -29.38 -4.57
C MET A 1 3.87 -28.55 -4.86
N SER A 2 2.67 -28.88 -4.36
CA SER A 2 1.41 -28.16 -4.70
C SER A 2 1.11 -26.91 -3.85
N VAL A 3 1.47 -26.90 -2.56
CA VAL A 3 1.08 -25.83 -1.60
C VAL A 3 1.70 -24.47 -1.91
N MET A 4 2.96 -24.46 -2.39
CA MET A 4 3.68 -23.21 -2.72
C MET A 4 3.01 -22.46 -3.88
N ASN A 5 2.42 -23.19 -4.84
CA ASN A 5 1.81 -22.62 -6.03
C ASN A 5 0.45 -21.99 -5.71
N GLU A 6 -0.34 -22.60 -4.82
CA GLU A 6 -1.61 -22.05 -4.35
C GLU A 6 -1.42 -20.80 -3.50
N PHE A 7 -0.41 -20.80 -2.63
CA PHE A 7 -0.06 -19.63 -1.82
C PHE A 7 0.42 -18.47 -2.71
N ALA A 8 1.32 -18.73 -3.66
CA ALA A 8 1.77 -17.73 -4.62
C ALA A 8 0.61 -17.18 -5.47
N LEU A 9 -0.27 -18.06 -5.97
CA LEU A 9 -1.45 -17.65 -6.73
C LEU A 9 -2.39 -16.77 -5.90
N ARG A 10 -2.58 -17.09 -4.61
CA ARG A 10 -3.36 -16.24 -3.70
C ARG A 10 -2.75 -14.84 -3.57
N LEU A 11 -1.44 -14.75 -3.32
CA LEU A 11 -0.76 -13.47 -3.22
C LEU A 11 -0.81 -12.67 -4.52
N MET A 12 -0.70 -13.33 -5.68
CA MET A 12 -0.86 -12.65 -6.98
C MET A 12 -2.27 -12.06 -7.15
N LYS A 13 -3.32 -12.79 -6.72
CA LYS A 13 -4.70 -12.27 -6.74
C LYS A 13 -4.86 -11.07 -5.81
N CYS A 14 -4.33 -11.15 -4.59
CA CYS A 14 -4.32 -10.03 -3.65
C CYS A 14 -3.58 -8.82 -4.23
N ALA A 15 -2.38 -9.00 -4.79
CA ALA A 15 -1.59 -7.93 -5.39
C ALA A 15 -2.38 -7.19 -6.50
N ARG A 16 -3.09 -7.93 -7.35
CA ARG A 16 -3.93 -7.35 -8.41
C ARG A 16 -5.08 -6.53 -7.85
N ALA A 17 -5.76 -7.06 -6.83
CA ALA A 17 -6.85 -6.34 -6.17
C ALA A 17 -6.35 -5.06 -5.46
N TYR A 18 -5.18 -5.14 -4.81
CA TYR A 18 -4.54 -3.98 -4.19
C TYR A 18 -4.16 -2.93 -5.22
N GLU A 19 -3.57 -3.33 -6.35
CA GLU A 19 -3.21 -2.43 -7.44
C GLU A 19 -4.44 -1.68 -7.97
N GLU A 20 -5.55 -2.37 -8.24
CA GLU A 20 -6.78 -1.74 -8.70
C GLU A 20 -7.36 -0.76 -7.67
N PHE A 21 -7.35 -1.12 -6.39
CA PHE A 21 -7.79 -0.25 -5.30
C PHE A 21 -6.92 1.01 -5.19
N ILE A 22 -5.60 0.85 -5.16
CA ILE A 22 -4.64 1.95 -5.01
C ILE A 22 -4.68 2.87 -6.23
N ASN A 23 -4.72 2.32 -7.46
CA ASN A 23 -4.83 3.12 -8.68
C ASN A 23 -6.05 4.05 -8.63
N LYS A 24 -7.22 3.54 -8.24
CA LYS A 24 -8.44 4.35 -8.10
C LYS A 24 -8.27 5.49 -7.09
N LYS A 25 -7.55 5.25 -5.99
CA LYS A 25 -7.31 6.26 -4.94
C LYS A 25 -6.32 7.34 -5.34
N LEU A 26 -5.31 6.99 -6.14
CA LEU A 26 -4.23 7.90 -6.53
C LEU A 26 -4.48 8.61 -7.87
N LEU A 27 -5.41 8.11 -8.72
CA LEU A 27 -5.58 8.57 -10.10
C LEU A 27 -5.81 10.08 -10.21
N SER A 28 -6.66 10.62 -9.33
CA SER A 28 -7.04 12.04 -9.32
C SER A 28 -6.16 12.91 -8.41
N LYS A 29 -5.13 12.35 -7.76
CA LYS A 29 -4.30 13.08 -6.80
C LYS A 29 -3.05 13.66 -7.47
N GLN A 30 -2.77 14.93 -7.15
CA GLN A 30 -1.53 15.62 -7.52
C GLN A 30 -0.50 15.62 -6.39
N SER A 31 -0.95 15.51 -5.15
CA SER A 31 -0.12 15.34 -3.96
C SER A 31 -0.76 14.33 -3.01
N ILE A 32 0.05 13.72 -2.16
CA ILE A 32 -0.41 12.85 -1.09
C ILE A 32 0.49 12.99 0.13
N ASN A 33 -0.09 13.15 1.32
CA ASN A 33 0.66 13.20 2.58
C ASN A 33 0.57 11.89 3.38
N SER A 34 1.26 11.84 4.52
CA SER A 34 1.27 10.68 5.42
C SER A 34 -0.12 10.31 5.96
N ASP A 35 -0.98 11.30 6.22
CA ASP A 35 -2.33 11.08 6.78
C ASP A 35 -3.27 10.48 5.74
N GLU A 36 -3.14 10.91 4.48
CA GLU A 36 -3.86 10.33 3.35
C GLU A 36 -3.38 8.90 3.06
N ILE A 37 -2.08 8.63 3.15
CA ILE A 37 -1.54 7.27 3.06
C ILE A 37 -2.11 6.39 4.19
N ALA A 38 -2.13 6.89 5.43
CA ALA A 38 -2.73 6.18 6.56
C ALA A 38 -4.24 5.95 6.36
N SER A 39 -4.94 6.91 5.76
CA SER A 39 -6.36 6.78 5.41
C SER A 39 -6.60 5.72 4.34
N ILE A 40 -5.79 5.68 3.28
CA ILE A 40 -5.83 4.62 2.25
C ILE A 40 -5.61 3.26 2.89
N LEU A 41 -4.64 3.13 3.79
CA LEU A 41 -4.38 1.88 4.50
C LEU A 41 -5.55 1.47 5.39
N LYS A 42 -6.16 2.41 6.11
CA LYS A 42 -7.34 2.15 6.94
C LYS A 42 -8.52 1.66 6.11
N GLU A 43 -8.78 2.30 4.97
CA GLU A 43 -9.80 1.85 4.02
C GLU A 43 -9.47 0.49 3.41
N ALA A 44 -8.19 0.22 3.12
CA ALA A 44 -7.75 -1.09 2.63
C ALA A 44 -8.03 -2.19 3.67
N LYS A 45 -7.69 -1.97 4.95
CA LYS A 45 -8.01 -2.91 6.04
C LYS A 45 -9.52 -3.17 6.20
N PHE A 46 -10.35 -2.19 5.86
CA PHE A 46 -11.80 -2.39 5.84
C PHE A 46 -12.25 -3.29 4.69
N ASN A 47 -11.76 -3.04 3.47
CA ASN A 47 -12.15 -3.77 2.26
C ASN A 47 -11.50 -5.15 2.11
N PHE A 48 -10.28 -5.32 2.61
CA PHE A 48 -9.47 -6.54 2.50
C PHE A 48 -9.29 -7.15 3.89
N PRO A 49 -10.09 -8.18 4.25
CA PRO A 49 -10.01 -8.80 5.56
C PRO A 49 -8.64 -9.41 5.87
N GLU A 50 -7.89 -9.83 4.85
CA GLU A 50 -6.53 -10.38 4.97
C GLU A 50 -5.47 -9.34 5.40
N LEU A 51 -5.78 -8.03 5.28
CA LEU A 51 -4.92 -6.94 5.77
C LEU A 51 -5.17 -6.60 7.24
N ARG A 52 -6.20 -7.17 7.85
CA ARG A 52 -6.53 -6.91 9.26
C ARG A 52 -5.53 -7.66 10.15
N ASP A 53 -5.03 -6.97 11.18
CA ASP A 53 -4.09 -7.55 12.12
C ASP A 53 -4.71 -8.80 12.76
N SER A 54 -4.06 -9.96 12.60
CA SER A 54 -4.46 -11.16 13.34
C SER A 54 -4.19 -10.89 14.81
N LYS A 55 -5.23 -10.93 15.65
CA LYS A 55 -5.21 -10.62 17.10
C LYS A 55 -4.38 -11.58 17.95
N ILE A 56 -3.43 -12.31 17.37
CA ILE A 56 -2.55 -13.23 18.10
C ILE A 56 -1.21 -12.53 18.26
N GLY A 57 -1.10 -11.74 19.34
CA GLY A 57 0.15 -11.38 20.00
C GLY A 57 1.26 -10.75 19.15
N SER A 58 1.45 -9.44 19.31
CA SER A 58 2.68 -8.72 18.96
C SER A 58 3.03 -8.63 17.46
N LYS A 59 2.61 -7.52 16.85
CA LYS A 59 3.41 -6.73 15.89
C LYS A 59 4.12 -7.53 14.78
N LEU A 60 3.46 -8.52 14.19
CA LEU A 60 3.91 -9.15 12.95
C LEU A 60 3.12 -8.50 11.82
N GLU A 61 3.80 -7.68 11.01
CA GLU A 61 3.26 -7.30 9.70
C GLU A 61 2.94 -8.60 8.94
N THR A 62 1.72 -8.73 8.45
CA THR A 62 1.35 -9.91 7.64
C THR A 62 2.04 -9.81 6.28
N ILE A 63 2.32 -10.95 5.64
CA ILE A 63 2.88 -10.99 4.28
C ILE A 63 2.00 -10.18 3.32
N GLU A 64 0.69 -10.21 3.53
CA GLU A 64 -0.29 -9.43 2.77
C GLU A 64 -0.16 -7.92 3.00
N LEU A 65 0.13 -7.48 4.23
CA LEU A 65 0.38 -6.07 4.54
C LEU A 65 1.69 -5.58 3.93
N GLU A 66 2.76 -6.36 4.02
CA GLU A 66 4.02 -6.05 3.34
C GLU A 66 3.83 -5.95 1.81
N LEU A 67 3.07 -6.89 1.23
CA LEU A 67 2.73 -6.88 -0.18
C LEU A 67 1.93 -5.63 -0.54
N PHE A 68 0.92 -5.28 0.25
CA PHE A 68 0.14 -4.06 0.05
C PHE A 68 1.02 -2.81 0.07
N ASN A 69 1.91 -2.69 1.07
CA ASN A 69 2.82 -1.55 1.18
C ASN A 69 3.77 -1.46 -0.03
N LYS A 70 4.28 -2.58 -0.53
CA LYS A 70 5.10 -2.64 -1.75
C LYS A 70 4.30 -2.21 -2.99
N VAL A 71 3.07 -2.70 -3.16
CA VAL A 71 2.21 -2.30 -4.28
C VAL A 71 1.90 -0.81 -4.21
N LEU A 72 1.56 -0.27 -3.03
CA LEU A 72 1.30 1.15 -2.83
C LEU A 72 2.49 2.00 -3.24
N PHE A 73 3.68 1.68 -2.73
CA PHE A 73 4.90 2.39 -3.08
C PHE A 73 5.19 2.33 -4.58
N ASN A 74 5.06 1.15 -5.21
CA ASN A 74 5.30 1.00 -6.64
C ASN A 74 4.31 1.80 -7.49
N ILE A 75 3.02 1.84 -7.13
CA ILE A 75 2.02 2.64 -7.85
C ILE A 75 2.26 4.14 -7.62
N MET A 76 2.63 4.55 -6.40
CA MET A 76 3.05 5.93 -6.14
C MET A 76 4.23 6.32 -7.04
N LEU A 77 5.26 5.47 -7.13
CA LEU A 77 6.39 5.71 -8.01
C LEU A 77 5.99 5.77 -9.49
N LYS A 78 5.12 4.87 -9.95
CA LYS A 78 4.59 4.78 -11.32
C LYS A 78 3.79 6.02 -11.70
N PHE A 79 3.06 6.61 -10.76
CA PHE A 79 2.29 7.84 -11.00
C PHE A 79 3.15 9.09 -10.97
N GLY A 80 4.42 9.00 -10.54
CA GLY A 80 5.35 10.12 -10.48
C GLY A 80 5.41 10.79 -9.11
N PHE A 81 4.83 10.18 -8.07
CA PHE A 81 4.95 10.71 -6.70
C PHE A 81 6.41 10.63 -6.23
N ARG A 82 6.93 11.77 -5.77
CA ARG A 82 8.27 11.92 -5.18
C ARG A 82 8.21 12.87 -4.00
N VAL A 83 9.09 12.68 -3.02
CA VAL A 83 9.29 13.66 -1.95
C VAL A 83 10.00 14.88 -2.56
N PRO A 84 9.45 16.10 -2.44
CA PRO A 84 10.13 17.30 -2.89
C PRO A 84 11.47 17.45 -2.17
N GLU A 85 12.52 17.85 -2.90
CA GLU A 85 13.85 18.03 -2.29
C GLU A 85 13.86 19.06 -1.16
N SER A 86 12.92 20.01 -1.19
CA SER A 86 12.70 21.01 -0.14
C SER A 86 12.13 20.47 1.17
N HIS A 87 11.68 19.20 1.20
CA HIS A 87 11.01 18.60 2.36
C HIS A 87 11.71 17.33 2.89
N LYS A 88 12.96 17.05 2.48
CA LYS A 88 13.71 15.87 2.95
C LYS A 88 13.93 15.82 4.47
N ASP A 89 13.92 16.96 5.15
CA ASP A 89 14.16 17.08 6.60
C ASP A 89 12.89 17.20 7.46
N ASN A 90 11.69 17.27 6.85
CA ASN A 90 10.44 17.40 7.59
C ASN A 90 9.73 16.05 7.74
N THR A 91 9.36 15.74 8.98
CA THR A 91 8.65 14.50 9.40
C THR A 91 7.27 14.30 8.77
N SER A 92 6.75 15.28 8.04
CA SER A 92 5.56 15.14 7.19
C SER A 92 6.00 15.05 5.73
N SER A 93 6.27 13.83 5.27
CA SER A 93 6.65 13.59 3.88
C SER A 93 5.44 13.76 2.97
N ILE A 94 5.25 14.96 2.43
CA ILE A 94 4.29 15.21 1.34
C ILE A 94 4.94 14.72 0.05
N TYR A 95 4.27 13.83 -0.66
CA TYR A 95 4.66 13.37 -1.99
C TYR A 95 3.93 14.18 -3.05
N ILE A 96 4.64 14.63 -4.08
CA ILE A 96 4.07 15.39 -5.20
C ILE A 96 4.25 14.59 -6.48
N ARG A 97 3.19 14.53 -7.29
CA ARG A 97 3.15 13.92 -8.61
C ARG A 97 3.84 14.84 -9.62
N ARG A 98 4.83 14.31 -10.36
CA ARG A 98 5.57 15.01 -11.42
C ARG A 98 5.48 14.26 -12.74
#